data_AF-A0AAQ0DNW9-F1
#
_entry.id   AF-A0AAQ0DNW9-F1
#
_cell.length_a   1.000
_cell.length_b   1.000
_cell.length_c   1.000
_cell.angle_alpha   90.00
_cell.angle_beta   90.00
_cell.angle_gamma   90.00
#
_symmetry.space_group_name_H-M   'P 1'
#
loop_
_entity.id
_entity.type
_entity.pdbx_description
1 polymer ?
#
loop_
_entity_poly.entity_id
_entity_poly.type
_entity_poly.pdbx_seq_one_letter_code
_entity_poly.pdbx_strand_id
1 'polypeptide(L)'
;MSYALRQPSFIRLKAQMSLTGRFNHALYDKVSRRTVHATVDTERSAQHLHIVIRMGSTLNSICLPLDAKSNANRVADNLEAIANGRLDTADTGITRELLIAAA
;
A
#
# COMPACT_ATOMS: atom_id res chain seq x y z
N MET A 1 19.59 -0.50 -1.78
CA MET A 1 18.71 0.69 -1.86
C MET A 1 17.99 0.81 -0.53
N SER A 2 17.67 2.02 -0.08
CA SER A 2 17.00 2.34 1.19
C SER A 2 15.97 3.45 0.96
N TYR A 3 15.02 3.17 0.06
CA TYR A 3 13.85 4.02 -0.14
C TYR A 3 12.97 3.97 1.11
N ALA A 4 12.66 5.13 1.67
CA ALA A 4 11.81 5.24 2.86
C ALA A 4 10.69 6.25 2.65
N LEU A 5 9.55 6.02 3.29
CA LEU A 5 8.46 6.97 3.35
C LEU A 5 8.83 8.07 4.35
N ARG A 6 8.82 9.33 3.90
CA ARG A 6 9.15 10.45 4.80
C ARG A 6 8.02 10.70 5.80
N GLN A 7 8.35 11.18 6.99
CA GLN A 7 7.40 11.49 8.06
C GLN A 7 6.13 12.26 7.63
N PRO A 8 6.20 13.37 6.86
CA PRO A 8 4.98 14.05 6.43
C PRO A 8 4.11 13.20 5.48
N SER A 9 4.72 12.33 4.67
CA SER A 9 3.99 11.38 3.83
C SER A 9 3.31 10.29 4.65
N PHE A 10 3.94 9.84 5.74
CA PHE A 10 3.34 8.89 6.67
C PHE A 10 2.13 9.47 7.42
N ILE A 11 2.20 10.73 7.85
CA ILE A 11 1.07 11.43 8.49
C ILE A 11 -0.14 11.48 7.54
N ARG A 12 0.10 11.80 6.26
CA ARG A 12 -0.97 11.78 5.24
C ARG A 12 -1.52 10.38 5.02
N LEU A 13 -0.65 9.39 4.86
CA LEU A 13 -1.05 7.99 4.71
C LEU A 13 -1.98 7.56 5.85
N LYS A 14 -1.63 7.88 7.09
CA LYS A 14 -2.45 7.57 8.27
C LYS A 14 -3.85 8.17 8.18
N ALA A 15 -3.97 9.45 7.81
CA ALA A 15 -5.27 10.10 7.65
C ALA A 15 -6.08 9.47 6.49
N GLN A 16 -5.41 9.07 5.42
CA GLN A 16 -6.03 8.48 4.24
C GLN A 16 -6.60 7.07 4.47
N MET A 17 -6.19 6.35 5.52
CA MET A 17 -6.78 5.05 5.90
C MET A 17 -8.26 5.15 6.27
N SER A 18 -8.72 6.35 6.63
CA SER A 18 -10.12 6.64 6.94
C SER A 18 -10.95 7.04 5.70
N LEU A 19 -10.34 7.06 4.51
CA LEU A 19 -10.97 7.49 3.27
C LEU A 19 -11.02 6.34 2.26
N THR A 20 -11.98 6.42 1.34
CA THR A 20 -11.96 5.65 0.09
C THR A 20 -11.43 6.57 -1.01
N GLY A 21 -10.44 6.13 -1.77
CA GLY A 21 -9.87 6.93 -2.85
C GLY A 21 -8.50 6.47 -3.31
N ARG A 22 -7.90 7.24 -4.21
CA ARG A 22 -6.57 6.98 -4.76
C ARG A 22 -5.61 8.09 -4.32
N PHE A 23 -4.49 7.70 -3.72
CA PHE A 23 -3.51 8.61 -3.14
C PHE A 23 -2.11 8.36 -3.69
N ASN A 24 -1.40 9.44 -4.02
CA ASN A 24 -0.04 9.36 -4.52
C ASN A 24 0.97 9.54 -3.39
N HIS A 25 1.96 8.66 -3.36
CA HIS A 25 3.08 8.69 -2.41
C HIS A 25 4.41 8.70 -3.15
N ALA A 26 5.43 9.17 -2.45
CA ALA A 26 6.81 9.18 -2.93
C ALA A 26 7.71 8.69 -1.80
N LEU A 27 8.55 7.70 -2.12
CA LEU A 27 9.60 7.19 -1.25
C LEU A 27 10.94 7.71 -1.74
N TYR A 28 11.79 8.10 -0.81
CA TYR A 28 13.06 8.76 -1.11
C TYR A 28 14.23 7.95 -0.56
N ASP A 29 15.25 7.75 -1.38
CA ASP A 29 16.52 7.16 -0.98
C ASP A 29 17.54 8.27 -0.78
N LYS A 30 18.04 8.42 0.45
CA LYS A 30 18.94 9.54 0.81
C LYS A 30 20.32 9.42 0.14
N VAL A 31 20.79 8.20 -0.12
CA VAL A 31 22.15 7.93 -0.62
C VAL A 31 22.25 8.26 -2.10
N SER A 32 21.36 7.68 -2.91
CA SER A 32 21.26 7.88 -4.35
C SER A 32 20.50 9.15 -4.74
N ARG A 33 19.83 9.81 -3.78
CA ARG A 33 18.98 10.99 -3.98
C ARG A 33 17.86 10.76 -5.00
N ARG A 34 17.38 9.53 -5.10
CA ARG A 34 16.31 9.13 -6.02
C ARG A 34 14.97 9.06 -5.31
N THR A 35 13.92 9.21 -6.10
CA THR A 35 12.54 9.08 -5.67
C THR A 35 11.86 7.96 -6.46
N VAL A 36 11.06 7.15 -5.78
CA VAL A 36 10.13 6.22 -6.41
C VAL A 36 8.71 6.65 -6.08
N HIS A 37 7.83 6.60 -7.07
CA HIS A 37 6.44 6.99 -6.95
C HIS A 37 5.56 5.75 -6.78
N ALA A 38 4.56 5.88 -5.90
CA ALA A 38 3.57 4.86 -5.66
C ALA A 38 2.17 5.47 -5.68
N THR A 39 1.20 4.64 -6.03
CA THR A 39 -0.22 4.94 -5.86
C THR A 39 -0.81 3.94 -4.88
N VAL A 40 -1.58 4.42 -3.91
CA VAL A 40 -2.30 3.63 -2.92
C VAL A 40 -3.78 3.88 -3.13
N ASP A 41 -4.50 2.87 -3.58
CA ASP A 41 -5.96 2.86 -3.63
C ASP A 41 -6.48 2.27 -2.33
N THR A 42 -7.41 2.97 -1.70
CA THR A 42 -8.10 2.54 -0.48
C THR A 42 -9.58 2.36 -0.76
N GLU A 43 -10.12 1.23 -0.35
CA GLU A 43 -11.53 0.91 -0.44
C GLU A 43 -12.03 0.38 0.91
N ARG A 44 -12.96 1.11 1.52
CA ARG A 44 -13.54 0.76 2.82
C ARG A 44 -14.84 0.00 2.62
N SER A 45 -14.93 -1.14 3.30
CA SER A 45 -16.14 -1.95 3.45
C SER A 45 -16.60 -1.93 4.91
N ALA A 46 -17.73 -2.57 5.22
CA ALA A 46 -18.29 -2.59 6.58
C ALA A 46 -17.32 -3.14 7.66
N GLN A 47 -16.40 -4.03 7.29
CA GLN A 47 -15.48 -4.70 8.23
C GLN A 47 -14.00 -4.65 7.81
N HIS A 48 -13.73 -4.24 6.57
CA HIS A 48 -12.41 -4.36 5.97
C HIS A 48 -11.99 -3.08 5.26
N LEU A 49 -10.67 -2.86 5.20
CA LEU A 49 -10.02 -1.87 4.38
C LEU A 49 -9.19 -2.63 3.34
N HIS A 50 -9.62 -2.57 2.08
CA HIS A 50 -8.88 -3.12 0.96
C HIS A 50 -7.91 -2.06 0.42
N ILE A 51 -6.65 -2.43 0.30
CA ILE A 51 -5.57 -1.55 -0.15
C ILE A 51 -4.94 -2.15 -1.40
N VAL A 52 -4.79 -1.34 -2.46
CA VAL A 52 -4.02 -1.71 -3.64
C VAL A 52 -2.86 -0.73 -3.82
N ILE A 53 -1.64 -1.25 -3.85
CA ILE A 53 -0.40 -0.50 -4.04
C ILE A 53 0.11 -0.74 -5.46
N ARG A 54 0.37 0.34 -6.19
CA ARG A 54 0.98 0.33 -7.53
C ARG A 54 2.30 1.09 -7.50
N MET A 55 3.38 0.45 -7.95
CA MET A 55 4.72 1.04 -7.99
C MET A 55 5.53 0.46 -9.14
N GLY A 56 5.76 1.26 -10.20
CA GLY A 56 6.36 0.76 -11.43
C GLY A 56 5.51 -0.36 -12.04
N SER A 57 6.11 -1.53 -12.29
CA SER A 57 5.42 -2.74 -12.75
C SER A 57 4.80 -3.57 -11.62
N THR A 58 5.02 -3.20 -10.36
CA THR A 58 4.52 -3.96 -9.20
C THR A 58 3.11 -3.53 -8.84
N LEU A 59 2.22 -4.51 -8.71
CA LEU A 59 0.88 -4.40 -8.14
C LEU A 59 0.82 -5.32 -6.91
N ASN A 60 0.47 -4.78 -5.75
CA ASN A 60 0.27 -5.55 -4.53
C ASN A 60 -1.06 -5.18 -3.88
N SER A 61 -1.78 -6.14 -3.32
CA SER A 61 -3.05 -5.91 -2.64
C SER A 61 -3.02 -6.47 -1.22
N ILE A 62 -3.64 -5.77 -0.28
CA ILE A 62 -3.69 -6.17 1.12
C ILE A 62 -5.09 -5.90 1.66
N CYS A 63 -5.70 -6.90 2.29
CA CYS A 63 -6.90 -6.73 3.09
C CYS A 63 -6.53 -6.55 4.56
N LEU A 64 -7.02 -5.47 5.16
CA LEU A 64 -6.78 -5.12 6.56
C LEU A 64 -8.12 -5.05 7.32
N PRO A 65 -8.14 -5.34 8.63
CA PRO A 65 -9.31 -5.04 9.44
C PRO A 65 -9.57 -3.52 9.46
N LEU A 66 -10.85 -3.13 9.45
CA LEU A 66 -11.23 -1.73 9.50
C LEU A 66 -10.73 -1.07 10.80
N ASP A 67 -10.25 0.17 10.69
CA ASP A 67 -9.87 1.06 11.80
C ASP A 67 -8.82 0.54 12.79
N ALA A 68 -8.09 -0.53 12.43
CA ALA A 68 -6.95 -0.98 13.22
C ALA A 68 -5.81 0.07 13.22
N LYS A 69 -5.34 0.43 14.41
CA LYS A 69 -4.29 1.45 14.62
C LYS A 69 -2.98 1.12 13.89
N SER A 70 -2.73 -0.14 13.59
CA SER A 70 -1.53 -0.63 12.90
C SER A 70 -1.60 -0.51 11.37
N ASN A 71 -2.77 -0.20 10.77
CA ASN A 71 -2.95 -0.21 9.32
C ASN A 71 -1.97 0.69 8.58
N ALA A 72 -1.77 1.92 9.08
CA ALA A 72 -0.83 2.86 8.46
C ALA A 72 0.61 2.33 8.45
N ASN A 73 1.04 1.69 9.54
CA ASN A 73 2.38 1.06 9.61
C ASN A 73 2.49 -0.09 8.61
N ARG A 74 1.50 -1.00 8.56
CA ARG A 74 1.51 -2.14 7.63
C ARG A 74 1.58 -1.70 6.16
N VAL A 75 0.84 -0.65 5.79
CA VAL A 75 0.87 -0.10 4.42
C VAL A 75 2.21 0.60 4.15
N ALA A 76 2.77 1.33 5.11
CA ALA A 76 4.10 1.94 4.98
C ALA A 76 5.20 0.89 4.82
N ASP A 77 5.19 -0.16 5.63
CA ASP A 77 6.13 -1.28 5.55
C ASP A 77 6.05 -1.95 4.18
N ASN A 78 4.85 -2.13 3.62
CA ASN A 78 4.67 -2.67 2.28
C ASN A 78 5.21 -1.74 1.18
N LEU A 79 4.93 -0.44 1.27
CA LEU A 79 5.48 0.55 0.34
C LEU A 79 7.02 0.51 0.34
N GLU A 80 7.63 0.44 1.53
CA GLU A 80 9.08 0.35 1.66
C GLU A 80 9.63 -1.01 1.21
N ALA A 81 8.95 -2.11 1.50
CA ALA A 81 9.35 -3.42 1.02
C ALA A 81 9.36 -3.48 -0.51
N ILE A 82 8.29 -3.02 -1.17
CA ILE A 82 8.20 -2.98 -2.64
C ILE A 82 9.29 -2.09 -3.23
N ALA A 83 9.45 -0.86 -2.71
CA ALA A 83 10.44 0.09 -3.24
C ALA A 83 11.89 -0.42 -3.12
N ASN A 84 12.15 -1.30 -2.15
CA ASN A 84 13.47 -1.87 -1.91
C ASN A 84 13.61 -3.30 -2.45
N GLY A 85 12.65 -3.82 -3.22
CA GLY A 85 12.71 -5.16 -3.80
C GLY A 85 12.67 -6.29 -2.76
N ARG A 86 12.04 -6.05 -1.60
CA ARG A 86 11.92 -7.00 -0.47
C ARG A 86 10.54 -7.67 -0.39
N LEU A 87 9.71 -7.54 -1.43
CA LEU A 87 8.43 -8.23 -1.46
C LEU A 87 8.69 -9.69 -1.85
N ASP A 88 8.56 -10.60 -0.88
CA ASP A 88 8.39 -12.02 -1.18
C ASP A 88 7.04 -12.16 -1.90
N THR A 89 7.06 -12.39 -3.21
CA THR A 89 5.88 -12.54 -4.06
C THR A 89 5.02 -13.78 -3.75
N ALA A 90 5.25 -14.44 -2.61
CA ALA A 90 4.58 -15.67 -2.21
C ALA A 90 3.19 -15.46 -1.56
N ASP A 91 2.82 -14.23 -1.18
CA ASP A 91 1.46 -13.95 -0.69
C ASP A 91 0.64 -13.25 -1.80
N THR A 92 0.41 -13.95 -2.90
CA THR A 92 -0.75 -13.66 -3.76
C THR A 92 -2.00 -14.11 -3.02
N GLY A 93 -2.38 -13.38 -1.97
CA GLY A 93 -3.73 -13.33 -1.44
C GLY A 93 -4.66 -12.63 -2.43
N ILE A 94 -4.65 -13.05 -3.71
CA ILE A 94 -5.81 -12.84 -4.56
C ILE A 94 -6.85 -13.81 -4.03
N THR A 95 -7.66 -13.32 -3.09
CA THR A 95 -8.95 -13.95 -2.82
C THR A 95 -9.73 -13.91 -4.13
N ARG A 96 -9.66 -15.03 -4.84
CA ARG A 96 -10.35 -15.34 -6.10
C ARG A 96 -11.85 -15.53 -5.83
N GLU A 97 -12.49 -14.62 -5.10
CA GLU A 97 -13.91 -14.72 -4.73
C GLU A 97 -14.82 -13.69 -5.41
N LEU A 98 -14.36 -13.03 -6.48
CA LEU A 98 -15.21 -12.10 -7.25
C LEU A 98 -15.36 -12.44 -8.74
N LEU A 99 -14.90 -13.61 -9.18
CA LEU A 99 -15.07 -14.07 -10.58
C LEU A 99 -16.10 -15.20 -10.75
N ILE A 100 -17.02 -15.40 -9.80
CA ILE A 100 -18.11 -16.40 -9.93
C ILE A 100 -19.50 -15.80 -9.64
N ALA A 101 -19.66 -14.48 -9.75
CA ALA A 101 -20.97 -13.82 -9.68
C ALA A 101 -21.45 -13.25 -11.03
N ALA A 102 -20.80 -13.61 -12.13
CA ALA A 102 -21.20 -13.21 -13.48
C ALA A 102 -20.74 -14.22 -14.54
N ALA A 103 -21.35 -15.42 -14.54
CA ALA A 103 -21.43 -16.30 -15.71
C ALA A 103 -22.59 -17.30 -15.51
#